data_AF-A0AA97CZU5-F1
#
_entry.id   AF-A0AA97CZU5-F1
#
_cell.length_a   1.000
_cell.length_b   1.000
_cell.length_c   1.000
_cell.angle_alpha   90.00
_cell.angle_beta   90.00
_cell.angle_gamma   90.00
#
_symmetry.space_group_name_H-M   'P 1'
#
loop_
_entity.id
_entity.type
_entity.pdbx_description
1 polymer ?
#
loop_
_entity_poly.entity_id
_entity_poly.type
_entity_poly.pdbx_seq_one_letter_code
_entity_poly.pdbx_strand_id
1 'polypeptide(L)'
;MSVELEKQQVLILADRLGYLLDEVARRFGASVPPETDAVSDTAPLTMPIDAEFRVGSMGLGWDAEASSVVVELLAITEQPLDESVILDDTDEGPDTVRIFLNADAAREFSARSMRVISAGRPLCPLCDQPLDPSGHICARSNGYKRDVEFSRSVEFIDPDVLAALGRVVPGFDTAFDVDEDFDDESDEPGEPDDDANE
;
A
#
# COMPACT_ATOMS: atom_id res chain seq x y z
N MET A 1 8.56 -14.59 17.89
CA MET A 1 8.28 -15.25 16.61
C MET A 1 8.10 -14.20 15.54
N SER A 2 8.86 -14.32 14.46
CA SER A 2 8.82 -13.43 13.29
C SER A 2 8.77 -14.28 12.03
N VAL A 3 8.00 -13.84 11.03
CA VAL A 3 7.88 -14.50 9.73
C VAL A 3 8.16 -13.50 8.62
N GLU A 4 8.71 -13.98 7.50
CA GLU A 4 9.01 -13.14 6.34
C GLU A 4 7.86 -13.19 5.32
N LEU A 5 7.33 -12.02 4.94
CA LEU A 5 6.34 -11.88 3.87
C LEU A 5 6.87 -10.97 2.76
N GLU A 6 6.50 -11.27 1.52
CA GLU A 6 6.75 -10.39 0.39
C GLU A 6 5.84 -9.15 0.42
N LYS A 7 6.30 -8.04 -0.15
CA LYS A 7 5.51 -6.79 -0.23
C LYS A 7 4.12 -7.02 -0.85
N GLN A 8 4.04 -7.83 -1.90
CA GLN A 8 2.77 -8.13 -2.57
C GLN A 8 1.85 -8.99 -1.70
N GLN A 9 2.39 -9.92 -0.91
CA GLN A 9 1.61 -10.71 0.04
C GLN A 9 0.99 -9.81 1.11
N VAL A 10 1.77 -8.89 1.69
CA VAL A 10 1.25 -7.94 2.70
C VAL A 10 0.17 -7.03 2.10
N LEU A 11 0.35 -6.57 0.85
CA LEU A 11 -0.65 -5.78 0.14
C LEU A 11 -1.98 -6.53 -0.01
N ILE A 12 -1.92 -7.76 -0.52
CA ILE A 12 -3.11 -8.61 -0.69
C ILE A 12 -3.77 -8.90 0.66
N LEU A 13 -2.98 -9.19 1.68
CA LEU A 13 -3.50 -9.48 3.02
C LEU A 13 -4.24 -8.28 3.61
N ALA A 14 -3.65 -7.07 3.56
CA ALA A 14 -4.25 -5.86 4.10
C ALA A 14 -5.58 -5.52 3.42
N ASP A 15 -5.60 -5.61 2.08
CA ASP A 15 -6.78 -5.37 1.25
C ASP A 15 -7.89 -6.39 1.54
N ARG A 16 -7.58 -7.69 1.50
CA ARG A 16 -8.55 -8.78 1.74
C ARG A 16 -9.11 -8.76 3.15
N LEU A 17 -8.31 -8.34 4.12
CA LEU A 17 -8.73 -8.22 5.50
C LEU A 17 -9.75 -7.09 5.69
N GLY A 18 -9.58 -5.95 5.01
CA GLY A 18 -10.60 -4.89 4.94
C GLY A 18 -11.92 -5.40 4.34
N TYR A 19 -11.85 -6.03 3.16
CA TYR A 19 -13.02 -6.60 2.50
C TYR A 19 -13.76 -7.64 3.36
N LEU A 20 -13.03 -8.52 4.05
CA LEU A 20 -13.63 -9.53 4.93
C LEU A 20 -14.41 -8.87 6.06
N LEU A 21 -13.82 -7.86 6.71
CA LEU A 21 -14.43 -7.14 7.82
C LEU A 21 -15.74 -6.44 7.40
N ASP A 22 -15.72 -5.75 6.25
CA ASP A 22 -16.92 -5.11 5.70
C ASP A 22 -18.02 -6.11 5.34
N GLU A 23 -17.63 -7.25 4.77
CA GLU A 23 -18.56 -8.32 4.41
C GLU A 23 -19.23 -8.92 5.64
N VAL A 24 -18.45 -9.14 6.69
CA VAL A 24 -18.93 -9.73 7.94
C VAL A 24 -19.84 -8.75 8.69
N ALA A 25 -19.48 -7.47 8.73
CA ALA A 25 -20.35 -6.42 9.28
C ALA A 25 -21.69 -6.37 8.54
N ARG A 26 -21.66 -6.43 7.20
CA ARG A 26 -22.86 -6.37 6.36
C ARG A 26 -23.74 -7.61 6.46
N ARG A 27 -23.17 -8.83 6.49
CA ARG A 27 -23.93 -10.09 6.49
C ARG A 27 -24.38 -10.53 7.89
N PHE A 28 -23.53 -10.33 8.89
CA PHE A 28 -23.72 -10.90 10.22
C PHE A 28 -23.95 -9.83 11.30
N GLY A 29 -23.87 -8.54 10.95
CA GLY A 29 -24.06 -7.45 11.90
C GLY A 29 -22.96 -7.37 12.96
N ALA A 30 -21.76 -7.89 12.66
CA ALA A 30 -20.63 -7.83 13.57
C ALA A 30 -20.24 -6.37 13.84
N SER A 31 -19.85 -6.10 15.09
CA SER A 31 -19.29 -4.81 15.48
C SER A 31 -17.89 -4.68 14.92
N VAL A 32 -17.77 -4.02 13.77
CA VAL A 32 -16.52 -3.79 13.06
C VAL A 32 -16.26 -2.29 12.99
N PRO A 33 -15.05 -1.81 13.34
CA PRO A 33 -14.72 -0.40 13.22
C PRO A 33 -14.73 0.04 11.75
N PRO A 34 -15.05 1.32 11.47
CA PRO A 34 -14.96 1.85 10.12
C PRO A 34 -13.52 1.79 9.60
N GLU A 35 -13.38 1.83 8.29
CA GLU A 35 -12.08 1.99 7.66
C GLU A 35 -11.43 3.32 8.07
N THR A 36 -10.11 3.33 8.25
CA THR A 36 -9.37 4.51 8.68
C THR A 36 -7.94 4.49 8.15
N ASP A 37 -7.44 5.66 7.78
CA ASP A 37 -6.02 5.88 7.46
C ASP A 37 -5.21 6.31 8.69
N ALA A 38 -5.87 6.52 9.83
CA ALA A 38 -5.22 6.92 11.07
C ALA A 38 -4.55 5.71 11.71
N VAL A 39 -3.22 5.68 11.68
CA VAL A 39 -2.40 4.62 12.26
C VAL A 39 -1.77 5.13 13.56
N SER A 40 -2.11 4.50 14.68
CA SER A 40 -1.51 4.79 16.00
C SER A 40 -0.11 4.22 16.14
N ASP A 41 0.12 2.99 15.69
CA ASP A 41 1.43 2.35 15.77
C ASP A 41 2.30 2.65 14.54
N THR A 42 3.18 3.64 14.70
CA THR A 42 4.23 3.97 13.72
C THR A 42 5.62 3.55 14.18
N ALA A 43 5.73 2.77 15.25
CA ALA A 43 7.03 2.34 15.75
C ALA A 43 7.69 1.35 14.75
N PRO A 44 9.03 1.37 14.62
CA PRO A 44 9.73 0.36 13.84
C PRO A 44 9.63 -1.02 14.50
N LEU A 45 9.89 -2.07 13.74
CA LEU A 45 10.07 -3.41 14.28
C LEU A 45 11.25 -3.45 15.27
N THR A 46 11.11 -4.23 16.34
CA THR A 46 12.18 -4.39 17.33
C THR A 46 13.31 -5.24 16.76
N MET A 47 14.55 -4.76 16.89
CA MET A 47 15.75 -5.44 16.40
C MET A 47 16.38 -6.32 17.51
N PRO A 48 17.01 -7.46 17.17
CA PRO A 48 17.14 -8.03 15.82
C PRO A 48 15.89 -8.80 15.37
N ILE A 49 15.63 -8.78 14.07
CA ILE A 49 14.55 -9.58 13.45
C ILE A 49 15.20 -10.85 12.89
N ASP A 50 14.81 -12.00 13.44
CA ASP A 50 15.23 -13.32 12.95
C ASP A 50 13.97 -14.06 12.49
N ALA A 51 13.79 -14.17 11.17
CA ALA A 51 12.58 -14.77 10.61
C ALA A 51 12.67 -16.30 10.70
N GLU A 52 11.65 -16.92 11.29
CA GLU A 52 11.59 -18.38 11.47
C GLU A 52 11.39 -19.09 10.14
N PHE A 53 10.53 -18.54 9.27
CA PHE A 53 10.34 -19.02 7.91
C PHE A 53 9.82 -17.91 6.99
N ARG A 54 9.92 -18.16 5.68
CA ARG A 54 9.31 -17.34 4.64
C ARG A 54 7.94 -17.91 4.26
N VAL A 55 6.93 -17.04 4.21
CA VAL A 55 5.55 -17.43 3.89
C VAL A 55 5.41 -17.74 2.40
N GLY A 56 4.87 -18.93 2.10
CA GLY A 56 4.51 -19.36 0.75
C GLY A 56 3.02 -19.18 0.44
N SER A 57 2.15 -19.53 1.38
CA SER A 57 0.69 -19.44 1.24
C SER A 57 0.05 -18.75 2.44
N MET A 58 -1.09 -18.11 2.21
CA MET A 58 -1.84 -17.39 3.25
C MET A 58 -3.33 -17.74 3.18
N GLY A 59 -3.90 -18.08 4.34
CA GLY A 59 -5.33 -18.24 4.56
C GLY A 59 -5.90 -17.06 5.35
N LEU A 60 -7.16 -16.71 5.06
CA LEU A 60 -7.88 -15.67 5.78
C LEU A 60 -9.33 -16.13 6.02
N GLY A 61 -9.79 -16.02 7.26
CA GLY A 61 -11.13 -16.43 7.68
C GLY A 61 -11.71 -15.57 8.79
N TRP A 62 -13.01 -15.73 9.04
CA TRP A 62 -13.71 -15.14 10.18
C TRP A 62 -14.26 -16.23 11.08
N ASP A 63 -13.89 -16.19 12.35
CA ASP A 63 -14.48 -17.00 13.41
C ASP A 63 -15.64 -16.23 14.03
N ALA A 64 -16.86 -16.72 13.82
CA ALA A 64 -18.08 -16.11 14.35
C ALA A 64 -18.28 -16.33 15.85
N GLU A 65 -17.74 -17.41 16.41
CA GLU A 65 -17.84 -17.71 17.84
C GLU A 65 -16.90 -16.80 18.63
N ALA A 66 -15.65 -16.68 18.18
CA ALA A 66 -14.66 -15.81 18.80
C ALA A 66 -14.76 -14.33 18.39
N SER A 67 -15.56 -14.02 17.36
CA SER A 67 -15.64 -12.68 16.75
C SER A 67 -14.27 -12.14 16.34
N SER A 68 -13.48 -12.99 15.69
CA SER A 68 -12.09 -12.69 15.32
C SER A 68 -11.78 -13.09 13.89
N VAL A 69 -10.91 -12.32 13.26
CA VAL A 69 -10.25 -12.69 12.01
C VAL A 69 -9.16 -13.72 12.32
N VAL A 70 -9.13 -14.80 11.54
CA VAL A 70 -8.09 -15.82 11.57
C VAL A 70 -7.21 -15.63 10.35
N VAL A 71 -5.91 -15.39 10.57
CA VAL A 71 -4.89 -15.33 9.52
C VAL A 71 -3.99 -16.55 9.65
N GLU A 72 -3.89 -17.34 8.60
CA GLU A 72 -3.04 -18.52 8.54
C GLU A 72 -1.88 -18.27 7.58
N LEU A 73 -0.65 -18.50 8.04
CA LEU A 73 0.56 -18.29 7.24
C LEU A 73 1.33 -19.60 7.19
N LEU A 74 1.50 -20.16 5.99
CA LEU A 74 2.19 -21.42 5.76
C LEU A 74 3.54 -21.14 5.12
N ALA A 75 4.58 -21.83 5.60
CA ALA A 75 5.93 -21.74 5.05
C ALA A 75 5.99 -22.18 3.59
N ILE A 76 6.89 -21.57 2.83
CA ILE A 76 7.20 -22.00 1.48
C ILE A 76 7.88 -23.37 1.48
N THR A 77 7.42 -24.27 0.61
CA THR A 77 8.00 -25.61 0.42
C THR A 77 8.56 -25.78 -0.98
N GLU A 78 9.60 -26.60 -1.14
CA GLU A 78 10.20 -26.91 -2.45
C GLU A 78 9.29 -27.83 -3.29
N GLN A 79 8.45 -28.62 -2.63
CA GLN A 79 7.49 -29.51 -3.27
C GLN A 79 6.11 -28.85 -3.29
N PRO A 80 5.34 -28.99 -4.38
CA PRO A 80 3.97 -28.51 -4.43
C PRO A 80 3.18 -29.18 -3.31
N LEU A 81 2.56 -28.37 -2.45
CA LEU A 81 1.69 -28.84 -1.38
C LEU A 81 0.43 -29.44 -1.99
N ASP A 82 0.05 -30.63 -1.51
CA ASP A 82 -1.30 -31.16 -1.76
C ASP A 82 -2.29 -30.37 -0.87
N GLU A 83 -3.45 -30.00 -1.43
CA GLU A 83 -4.49 -29.26 -0.71
C GLU A 83 -4.97 -30.01 0.54
N SER A 84 -4.86 -31.34 0.54
CA SER A 84 -5.17 -32.19 1.69
C SER A 84 -4.26 -31.97 2.91
N VAL A 85 -2.98 -31.63 2.69
CA VAL A 85 -1.99 -31.42 3.76
C VAL A 85 -2.14 -30.04 4.42
N ILE A 86 -2.63 -29.06 3.65
CA ILE A 86 -2.87 -27.69 4.13
C ILE A 86 -4.01 -27.65 5.17
N LEU A 87 -4.98 -28.57 5.06
CA LEU A 87 -6.19 -28.55 5.88
C LEU A 87 -6.09 -29.39 7.17
N ASP A 88 -5.17 -30.35 7.24
CA ASP A 88 -5.18 -31.40 8.29
C ASP A 88 -4.16 -31.19 9.43
N ASP A 89 -3.42 -30.06 9.49
CA ASP A 89 -2.46 -29.75 10.58
C ASP A 89 -1.58 -30.97 10.96
N THR A 90 -1.16 -31.75 9.97
CA THR A 90 -0.41 -32.98 10.21
C THR A 90 1.03 -32.64 10.61
N ASP A 91 1.66 -33.49 11.44
CA ASP A 91 3.08 -33.34 11.83
C ASP A 91 4.05 -33.38 10.62
N GLU A 92 3.57 -33.77 9.43
CA GLU A 92 4.32 -33.80 8.17
C GLU A 92 4.07 -32.55 7.29
N GLY A 93 3.27 -31.59 7.75
CA GLY A 93 2.95 -30.35 7.04
C GLY A 93 4.05 -29.27 7.15
N PRO A 94 3.97 -28.21 6.32
CA PRO A 94 4.87 -27.06 6.44
C PRO A 94 4.67 -26.31 7.76
N ASP A 95 5.70 -25.60 8.20
CA ASP A 95 5.60 -24.71 9.37
C ASP A 95 4.45 -23.72 9.16
N THR A 96 3.55 -23.65 10.16
CA THR A 96 2.30 -22.90 10.06
C THR A 96 2.11 -22.02 11.29
N VAL A 97 1.68 -20.78 11.05
CA VAL A 97 1.34 -19.81 12.09
C VAL A 97 -0.11 -19.37 11.90
N ARG A 98 -0.92 -19.51 12.96
CA ARG A 98 -2.28 -18.99 13.03
C ARG A 98 -2.37 -17.80 13.98
N ILE A 99 -2.88 -16.68 13.49
CA ILE A 99 -3.00 -15.44 14.23
C ILE A 99 -4.49 -15.10 14.33
N PHE A 100 -4.95 -14.85 15.55
CA PHE A 100 -6.31 -14.42 15.84
C PHE A 100 -6.30 -12.92 16.14
N LEU A 101 -6.99 -12.15 15.31
CA LEU A 101 -7.11 -10.70 15.46
C LEU A 101 -8.57 -10.34 15.75
N ASN A 102 -8.82 -9.52 16.76
CA ASN A 102 -10.12 -8.89 16.89
C ASN A 102 -10.33 -7.86 15.75
N ALA A 103 -11.56 -7.40 15.56
CA ALA A 103 -11.90 -6.50 14.45
C ALA A 103 -11.10 -5.17 14.48
N ASP A 104 -10.84 -4.62 15.66
CA ASP A 104 -10.05 -3.40 15.84
C ASP A 104 -8.58 -3.60 15.41
N ALA A 105 -7.92 -4.65 15.91
CA ALA A 105 -6.54 -4.98 15.58
C ALA A 105 -6.39 -5.32 14.09
N ALA A 106 -7.41 -5.98 13.52
CA ALA A 106 -7.48 -6.24 12.09
C ALA A 106 -7.52 -4.92 11.28
N ARG A 107 -8.39 -3.97 11.63
CA ARG A 107 -8.42 -2.64 10.97
C ARG A 107 -7.11 -1.90 11.09
N GLU A 108 -6.54 -1.83 12.29
CA GLU A 108 -5.26 -1.15 12.53
C GLU A 108 -4.13 -1.82 11.74
N PHE A 109 -4.10 -3.15 11.70
CA PHE A 109 -3.12 -3.91 10.92
C PHE A 109 -3.21 -3.60 9.42
N SER A 110 -4.43 -3.56 8.86
CA SER A 110 -4.64 -3.21 7.44
C SER A 110 -4.15 -1.79 7.14
N ALA A 111 -4.57 -0.80 7.92
CA ALA A 111 -4.18 0.60 7.76
C ALA A 111 -2.65 0.79 7.86
N ARG A 112 -2.03 0.20 8.88
CA ARG A 112 -0.57 0.26 9.08
C ARG A 112 0.17 -0.41 7.93
N SER A 113 -0.30 -1.58 7.48
CA SER A 113 0.30 -2.30 6.37
C SER A 113 0.28 -1.46 5.09
N MET A 114 -0.85 -0.84 4.78
CA MET A 114 -0.97 0.07 3.62
C MET A 114 -0.03 1.26 3.72
N ARG A 115 0.13 1.85 4.92
CA ARG A 115 1.10 2.92 5.16
C ARG A 115 2.55 2.47 4.95
N VAL A 116 2.92 1.28 5.44
CA VAL A 116 4.28 0.73 5.28
C VAL A 116 4.57 0.40 3.81
N ILE A 117 3.60 -0.14 3.09
CA ILE A 117 3.72 -0.50 1.66
C ILE A 117 3.87 0.76 0.80
N SER A 118 3.07 1.79 1.08
CA SER A 118 3.09 3.09 0.37
C SER A 118 4.32 3.93 0.70
N ALA A 119 4.91 3.77 1.89
CA ALA A 119 6.22 4.35 2.22
C ALA A 119 7.35 3.77 1.35
N GLY A 120 7.12 2.68 0.62
CA GLY A 120 8.03 2.20 -0.42
C GLY A 120 8.04 3.16 -1.61
N ARG A 121 9.21 3.74 -1.89
CA ARG A 121 9.47 4.65 -3.04
C ARG A 121 8.86 4.11 -4.36
N PRO A 122 8.10 4.92 -5.12
CA PRO A 122 7.53 4.48 -6.40
C PRO A 122 8.63 4.08 -7.38
N LEU A 123 8.40 3.09 -8.23
CA LEU A 123 9.39 2.64 -9.20
C LEU A 123 9.43 3.59 -10.40
N CYS A 124 10.63 3.86 -10.92
CA CYS A 124 10.80 4.63 -12.15
C CYS A 124 10.26 3.83 -13.35
N PRO A 125 9.30 4.33 -14.15
CA PRO A 125 8.71 3.58 -15.26
C PRO A 125 9.65 3.32 -16.44
N LEU A 126 10.89 3.84 -16.38
CA LEU A 126 11.92 3.57 -17.39
C LEU A 126 12.94 2.53 -16.94
N CYS A 127 13.39 2.56 -15.69
CA CYS A 127 14.50 1.72 -15.20
C CYS A 127 14.14 0.81 -14.03
N ASP A 128 12.90 0.85 -13.55
CA ASP A 128 12.36 0.08 -12.42
C ASP A 128 13.15 0.25 -11.11
N GLN A 129 13.93 1.34 -10.99
CA GLN A 129 14.62 1.70 -9.75
C GLN A 129 13.73 2.60 -8.88
N PRO A 130 13.88 2.58 -7.55
CA PRO A 130 13.12 3.45 -6.66
C PRO A 130 13.34 4.95 -6.94
N LEU A 131 12.25 5.71 -7.05
CA LEU A 131 12.24 7.16 -7.19
C LEU A 131 12.48 7.82 -5.82
N ASP A 132 13.47 8.70 -5.74
CA ASP A 132 13.71 9.50 -4.53
C ASP A 132 12.77 10.71 -4.48
N PRO A 133 12.28 11.15 -3.30
CA PRO A 133 11.46 12.36 -3.17
C PRO A 133 12.11 13.63 -3.75
N SER A 134 13.45 13.71 -3.76
CA SER A 134 14.19 14.83 -4.32
C SER A 134 14.42 14.72 -5.83
N GLY A 135 13.88 13.69 -6.48
CA GLY A 135 14.02 13.35 -7.88
C GLY A 135 15.00 12.19 -8.15
N HIS A 136 14.82 11.49 -9.28
CA HIS A 136 15.57 10.28 -9.61
C HIS A 136 16.46 10.45 -10.85
N ILE A 137 17.71 10.00 -10.77
CA ILE A 137 18.66 9.97 -11.89
C ILE A 137 18.50 8.64 -12.63
N CYS A 138 17.75 8.64 -13.73
CA CYS A 138 17.47 7.41 -14.47
C CYS A 138 18.58 7.10 -15.48
N ALA A 139 19.27 5.97 -15.28
CA ALA A 139 20.33 5.48 -16.18
C ALA A 139 19.84 5.26 -17.63
N ARG A 140 18.56 4.89 -17.84
CA ARG A 140 17.97 4.73 -19.17
C ARG A 140 17.67 6.05 -19.89
N SER A 141 17.73 7.17 -19.17
CA SER A 141 17.56 8.52 -19.72
C SER A 141 18.84 9.36 -19.66
N ASN A 142 20.01 8.70 -19.71
CA ASN A 142 21.33 9.34 -19.64
C ASN A 142 21.49 10.27 -18.42
N GLY A 143 20.85 9.94 -17.30
CA GLY A 143 20.99 10.70 -16.05
C GLY A 143 20.11 11.95 -15.94
N TYR A 144 19.08 12.09 -16.77
CA TYR A 144 18.06 13.12 -16.57
C TYR A 144 17.39 12.94 -15.20
N LYS A 145 17.44 13.99 -14.37
CA LYS A 145 16.82 14.03 -13.05
C LYS A 145 15.33 14.32 -13.24
N ARG A 146 14.46 13.36 -12.91
CA ARG A 146 13.01 13.53 -12.97
C ARG A 146 12.47 13.81 -11.57
N ASP A 147 11.62 14.83 -11.44
CA ASP A 147 10.83 15.05 -10.23
C ASP A 147 9.78 13.94 -10.05
N VAL A 148 9.28 13.81 -8.82
CA VAL A 148 8.45 12.69 -8.36
C VAL A 148 7.04 12.75 -8.95
N GLU A 149 6.56 13.95 -9.23
CA GLU A 149 5.27 14.14 -9.84
C GLU A 149 5.40 13.95 -11.35
N PHE A 150 4.70 12.95 -11.88
CA PHE A 150 4.24 13.04 -13.26
C PHE A 150 3.23 14.17 -13.29
N SER A 151 3.75 15.39 -13.44
CA SER A 151 2.93 16.53 -13.74
C SER A 151 2.18 16.16 -15.02
N ARG A 152 0.87 15.90 -14.89
CA ARG A 152 -0.05 15.94 -16.03
C ARG A 152 -0.12 17.35 -16.63
N SER A 153 0.65 18.30 -16.07
CA SER A 153 0.87 19.65 -16.56
C SER A 153 1.17 19.66 -18.05
N VAL A 154 0.15 20.13 -18.76
CA VAL A 154 0.18 20.50 -20.18
C VAL A 154 1.08 21.72 -20.40
N GLU A 155 1.59 22.34 -19.33
CA GLU A 155 2.49 23.51 -19.35
C GLU A 155 3.74 23.31 -20.23
N PHE A 156 4.20 22.06 -20.39
CA PHE A 156 5.35 21.74 -21.24
C PHE A 156 4.98 21.20 -22.63
N ILE A 157 3.68 21.04 -22.91
CA ILE A 157 3.17 20.53 -24.19
C ILE A 157 2.92 21.71 -25.11
N ASP A 158 3.73 21.83 -26.16
CA ASP A 158 3.54 22.84 -27.21
C ASP A 158 2.16 22.65 -27.88
N PRO A 159 1.26 23.65 -27.81
CA PRO A 159 -0.10 23.54 -28.35
C PRO A 159 -0.13 23.24 -29.86
N ASP A 160 0.84 23.76 -30.62
CA ASP A 160 0.91 23.57 -32.06
C ASP A 160 1.38 22.15 -32.40
N VAL A 161 2.27 21.57 -31.59
CA VAL A 161 2.70 20.16 -31.72
C VAL A 161 1.54 19.22 -31.39
N LEU A 162 0.80 19.47 -30.32
CA LEU A 162 -0.35 18.65 -29.93
C LEU A 162 -1.44 18.67 -31.01
N ALA A 163 -1.74 19.86 -31.54
CA ALA A 163 -2.69 20.03 -32.64
C ALA A 163 -2.22 19.38 -33.95
N ALA A 164 -0.91 19.31 -34.21
CA ALA A 164 -0.36 18.63 -35.38
C ALA A 164 -0.51 17.10 -35.28
N LEU A 165 -0.35 16.52 -34.09
CA LEU A 165 -0.46 15.07 -33.86
C LEU A 165 -1.88 14.55 -34.12
N GLY A 166 -2.91 15.32 -33.76
CA GLY A 166 -4.31 15.00 -34.09
C GLY A 166 -4.59 14.89 -35.60
N ARG A 167 -3.76 15.50 -36.46
CA ARG A 167 -3.88 15.38 -37.93
C ARG A 167 -3.16 14.15 -38.49
N VAL A 168 -2.19 13.62 -37.77
CA VAL A 168 -1.33 12.52 -38.23
C VAL A 168 -1.83 11.16 -37.73
N VAL A 169 -2.45 11.12 -36.55
CA VAL A 169 -2.90 9.89 -35.90
C VAL A 169 -4.43 9.83 -35.90
N PRO A 170 -5.06 8.98 -36.73
CA PRO A 170 -6.51 8.84 -36.74
C PRO A 170 -7.03 8.35 -35.38
N GLY A 171 -7.96 9.10 -34.78
CA GLY A 171 -8.59 8.77 -33.49
C GLY A 171 -7.85 9.31 -32.25
N PHE A 172 -6.83 10.15 -32.44
CA PHE A 172 -6.16 10.84 -31.32
C PHE A 172 -6.99 12.04 -30.87
N ASP A 173 -7.52 11.98 -29.64
CA ASP A 173 -8.29 13.08 -29.03
C ASP A 173 -7.33 14.15 -28.51
N THR A 174 -7.59 15.40 -28.89
CA THR A 174 -6.79 16.57 -28.51
C THR A 174 -7.49 17.42 -27.45
N ALA A 175 -8.74 17.10 -27.12
CA ALA A 175 -9.49 17.71 -26.02
C ALA A 175 -9.14 17.00 -24.71
N PHE A 176 -8.00 17.36 -24.13
CA PHE A 176 -7.70 17.00 -22.74
C PHE A 176 -8.19 18.14 -21.83
N ASP A 177 -9.39 18.00 -21.28
CA ASP A 177 -9.91 18.90 -20.24
C ASP A 177 -9.23 18.58 -18.90
N VAL A 178 -8.60 19.59 -18.30
CA VAL A 178 -8.08 19.58 -16.93
C VAL A 178 -9.09 20.36 -16.10
N ASP A 179 -9.66 19.76 -15.06
CA ASP A 179 -10.49 20.47 -14.09
C ASP A 179 -9.61 21.55 -13.39
N GLU A 180 -9.82 22.82 -13.73
CA GLU A 180 -9.14 23.98 -13.15
C GLU A 180 -9.86 24.44 -11.88
N ASP A 181 -9.48 23.90 -10.72
CA ASP A 181 -9.73 24.53 -9.40
C ASP A 181 -9.12 23.74 -8.23
N PHE A 182 -7.85 24.04 -7.92
CA PHE A 182 -7.30 23.93 -6.56
C PHE A 182 -6.45 25.18 -6.31
N ASP A 183 -7.11 26.30 -6.00
CA ASP A 183 -6.47 27.48 -5.43
C ASP A 183 -6.14 27.20 -3.95
N ASP A 184 -4.84 27.05 -3.64
CA ASP A 184 -4.33 27.03 -2.27
C ASP A 184 -4.05 28.47 -1.81
N GLU A 185 -5.12 29.19 -1.44
CA GLU A 185 -5.00 30.46 -0.71
C GLU A 185 -4.88 30.18 0.80
N SER A 186 -3.67 29.92 1.29
CA SER A 186 -3.30 30.23 2.68
C SER A 186 -1.79 30.32 2.91
N ASP A 187 -1.19 31.43 2.50
CA ASP A 187 0.11 31.86 3.03
C ASP A 187 0.12 33.39 3.22
N GLU A 188 -0.56 33.87 4.26
CA GLU A 188 -0.28 35.18 4.85
C GLU A 188 0.81 35.01 5.93
N PRO A 189 1.99 35.62 5.80
CA PRO A 189 2.98 35.60 6.86
C PRO A 189 2.57 36.59 7.96
N GLY A 190 2.23 36.07 9.13
CA GLY A 190 1.88 36.84 10.33
C GLY A 190 3.02 37.76 10.78
N GLU A 191 2.67 39.00 11.13
CA GLU A 191 3.54 39.99 11.76
C GLU A 191 4.02 39.50 13.14
N PRO A 192 5.28 39.76 13.55
CA PRO A 192 5.74 39.45 14.90
C PRO A 192 5.32 40.54 15.89
N ASP A 193 4.58 40.15 16.93
CA ASP A 193 4.29 40.98 18.10
C ASP A 193 5.56 41.23 18.93
N ASP A 194 5.99 42.49 18.99
CA ASP A 194 6.98 43.01 19.94
C ASP A 194 6.31 43.17 21.32
N ASP A 195 6.39 42.14 22.17
CA ASP A 195 6.16 42.28 23.61
C ASP A 195 7.50 42.39 24.35
N ALA A 196 7.92 43.63 24.55
CA ALA A 196 8.82 44.01 25.62
C ALA A 196 8.06 43.91 26.95
N ASN A 197 8.54 43.09 27.88
CA ASN A 197 8.16 43.25 29.27
C ASN A 197 9.36 43.10 30.22
N GLU A 198 9.46 44.11 31.08
CA GLU A 198 10.28 44.22 32.29
C GLU A 198 9.89 43.20 33.38
#